data_AF-A0A2N1H4N3-F1
#
_entry.id   AF-A0A2N1H4N3-F1
#
_cell.length_a   1.000
_cell.length_b   1.000
_cell.length_c   1.000
_cell.angle_alpha   90.00
_cell.angle_beta   90.00
_cell.angle_gamma   90.00
#
_symmetry.space_group_name_H-M   'P 1'
#
loop_
_entity.id
_entity.type
_entity.pdbx_description
1 polymer ?
#
loop_
_entity_poly.entity_id
_entity_poly.type
_entity_poly.pdbx_seq_one_letter_code
_entity_poly.pdbx_strand_id
1 'polypeptide(L)'
;MRYMKVSVQVSVEGAAKVERHIVEFYESGESDAIYKVEVDRFGNLQKLSIDKLGFEGFAPMFEQFISRARLDMTRMFDRHHHGNQNGKSMLLIAGDHAAADAATGVLFRFFAADGELKHEELLTAETDLERKKRRKLQAQKRIEMALVAKRRGVQPPVICETDDREFMDRLCKSYIKLGW
;
A
#
# COMPACT_ATOMS: atom_id res chain seq x y z
N MET A 1 -2.13 -19.19 -0.30
CA MET A 1 -1.60 -17.85 0.01
C MET A 1 -1.65 -16.99 -1.24
N ARG A 2 -2.48 -15.94 -1.19
CA ARG A 2 -2.59 -14.92 -2.22
C ARG A 2 -1.68 -13.75 -1.89
N TYR A 3 -1.10 -13.12 -2.91
CA TYR A 3 -0.31 -11.92 -2.69
C TYR A 3 -0.30 -11.01 -3.91
N MET A 4 0.00 -9.74 -3.65
CA MET A 4 0.22 -8.70 -4.65
C MET A 4 1.66 -8.23 -4.56
N LYS A 5 2.34 -8.14 -5.71
CA LYS A 5 3.68 -7.57 -5.82
C LYS A 5 3.60 -6.19 -6.47
N VAL A 6 4.24 -5.22 -5.84
CA VAL A 6 4.46 -3.88 -6.38
C VAL A 6 5.96 -3.73 -6.60
N SER A 7 6.35 -3.39 -7.82
CA SER A 7 7.74 -3.11 -8.16
C SER A 7 7.86 -1.79 -8.90
N VAL A 8 9.00 -1.12 -8.75
CA VAL A 8 9.29 0.12 -9.47
C VAL A 8 10.38 -0.15 -10.49
N GLN A 9 10.04 0.12 -11.74
CA GLN A 9 10.99 0.15 -12.83
C GLN A 9 11.26 1.60 -13.19
N VAL A 10 12.53 1.95 -13.30
CA VAL A 10 12.92 3.25 -13.82
C VAL A 10 13.84 3.07 -15.01
N SER A 11 13.46 3.67 -16.13
CA SER A 11 14.29 3.77 -17.32
C SER A 11 14.80 5.21 -17.48
N VAL A 12 15.97 5.34 -18.08
CA VAL A 12 16.52 6.63 -18.53
C VAL A 12 16.30 6.69 -20.04
N GLU A 13 15.34 7.51 -20.47
CA GLU A 13 15.07 7.76 -21.88
C GLU A 13 15.51 9.20 -22.20
N GLY A 14 16.67 9.33 -22.86
CA GLY A 14 17.31 10.64 -23.09
C GLY A 14 17.70 11.32 -21.77
N ALA A 15 17.18 12.52 -21.52
CA ALA A 15 17.42 13.29 -20.29
C ALA A 15 16.34 13.08 -19.20
N ALA A 16 15.30 12.28 -19.47
CA ALA A 16 14.19 12.07 -18.56
C ALA A 16 14.29 10.71 -17.86
N LYS A 17 14.04 10.69 -16.55
CA LYS A 17 13.75 9.46 -15.81
C LYS A 17 12.27 9.13 -15.97
N VAL A 18 11.98 7.94 -16.50
CA VAL A 18 10.61 7.44 -16.63
C VAL A 18 10.40 6.39 -15.56
N GLU A 19 9.59 6.73 -14.56
CA GLU A 19 9.23 5.84 -13.45
C GLU A 19 7.89 5.19 -13.70
N ARG A 20 7.85 3.86 -13.58
CA ARG A 20 6.68 3.02 -13.79
C ARG A 20 6.54 2.06 -12.63
N HIS A 21 5.33 1.90 -12.12
CA HIS A 21 5.04 0.90 -11.11
C HIS A 21 4.41 -0.31 -11.79
N ILE A 22 4.96 -1.49 -11.56
CA ILE A 22 4.38 -2.74 -12.03
C ILE A 22 3.67 -3.39 -10.85
N VAL A 23 2.37 -3.64 -11.03
CA VAL A 23 1.53 -4.31 -10.04
C VAL A 23 1.11 -5.67 -10.59
N GLU A 24 1.37 -6.71 -9.81
CA GLU A 24 1.13 -8.10 -10.16
C GLU A 24 0.32 -8.78 -9.05
N PHE A 25 -0.69 -9.59 -9.41
CA PHE A 25 -1.48 -10.39 -8.48
C PHE A 25 -1.19 -11.87 -8.70
N TYR A 26 -1.00 -12.62 -7.62
CA TYR A 26 -0.60 -14.03 -7.65
C TYR A 26 -1.51 -14.90 -6.78
N GLU A 27 -2.12 -15.92 -7.39
CA GLU A 27 -2.92 -16.93 -6.69
C GLU A 27 -2.02 -17.98 -6.01
N SER A 28 -2.55 -18.66 -5.00
CA SER A 28 -1.83 -19.69 -4.25
C SER A 28 -1.33 -20.83 -5.15
N GLY A 29 -0.02 -21.07 -5.13
CA GLY A 29 0.59 -22.18 -5.88
C GLY A 29 0.89 -21.87 -7.34
N GLU A 30 0.53 -20.67 -7.82
CA GLU A 30 0.86 -20.20 -9.16
C GLU A 30 2.20 -19.45 -9.16
N SER A 31 3.05 -19.75 -10.14
CA SER A 31 4.34 -19.07 -10.31
C SER A 31 4.25 -17.80 -11.16
N ASP A 32 3.24 -17.73 -12.04
CA ASP A 32 3.01 -16.55 -12.87
C ASP A 32 1.85 -15.71 -12.32
N ALA A 33 1.96 -14.40 -12.50
CA ALA A 33 0.91 -13.46 -12.13
C ALA A 33 -0.38 -13.76 -12.92
N ILE A 34 -1.50 -13.85 -12.21
CA ILE A 34 -2.84 -14.00 -12.82
C ILE A 34 -3.32 -12.68 -13.44
N TYR A 35 -2.80 -11.55 -12.96
CA TYR A 35 -3.07 -10.22 -13.49
C TYR A 35 -1.82 -9.35 -13.34
N LYS A 36 -1.47 -8.61 -14.40
CA LYS A 36 -0.31 -7.71 -14.43
C LYS A 36 -0.62 -6.41 -15.14
N VAL A 37 -0.35 -5.30 -14.48
CA VAL A 37 -0.57 -3.95 -15.00
C VAL A 37 0.62 -3.05 -14.70
N GLU A 38 0.88 -2.14 -15.63
CA GLU A 38 1.79 -1.02 -15.46
C GLU A 38 0.98 0.22 -15.08
N VAL A 39 1.43 0.92 -14.05
CA VAL A 39 0.90 2.20 -13.62
C VAL A 39 1.95 3.25 -13.93
N ASP A 40 1.62 4.16 -14.85
CA ASP A 40 2.53 5.24 -15.17
C ASP A 40 2.59 6.31 -14.05
N ARG A 41 3.48 7.29 -14.20
CA ARG A 41 3.61 8.40 -13.26
C ARG A 41 2.34 9.25 -13.12
N PHE A 42 1.44 9.24 -14.10
CA PHE A 42 0.19 9.99 -14.09
C PHE A 42 -0.97 9.20 -13.48
N GLY A 43 -0.88 7.86 -13.46
CA GLY A 43 -1.88 6.95 -12.95
C GLY A 43 -2.70 6.25 -13.99
N ASN A 44 -2.28 6.36 -15.24
CA ASN A 44 -2.88 5.57 -16.29
C ASN A 44 -2.46 4.12 -16.09
N LEU A 45 -3.46 3.25 -16.18
CA LEU A 45 -3.28 1.81 -16.13
C LEU A 45 -3.06 1.31 -17.55
N GLN A 46 -1.88 0.74 -17.79
CA GLN A 46 -1.56 0.04 -19.02
C GLN A 46 -1.51 -1.46 -18.71
N LYS A 47 -2.51 -2.19 -19.18
CA LYS A 47 -2.60 -3.64 -18.98
C LYS A 47 -1.44 -4.32 -19.73
N LEU A 48 -0.64 -5.11 -19.03
CA LEU A 48 0.52 -5.80 -19.59
C LEU A 48 0.25 -7.27 -19.88
N SER A 49 -0.55 -7.93 -19.03
CA SER A 49 -0.97 -9.32 -19.23
C SER A 49 -2.38 -9.53 -18.68
N ILE A 50 -3.14 -10.40 -19.34
CA ILE A 50 -4.51 -10.78 -18.97
C ILE A 50 -4.54 -12.27 -18.66
N ASP A 51 -5.20 -12.60 -17.54
CA ASP A 51 -5.90 -13.83 -17.19
C ASP A 51 -5.30 -15.15 -17.71
N LYS A 52 -4.72 -15.91 -16.78
CA LYS A 52 -4.74 -17.36 -16.90
C LYS A 52 -6.22 -17.81 -16.94
N LEU A 53 -6.51 -18.81 -17.77
CA LEU A 53 -7.84 -19.40 -17.92
C LEU A 53 -8.49 -19.64 -16.53
N GLY A 54 -9.64 -19.02 -16.29
CA GLY A 54 -10.38 -19.12 -15.02
C GLY A 54 -10.39 -17.87 -14.12
N PHE A 55 -9.64 -16.81 -14.44
CA PHE A 55 -9.57 -15.58 -13.64
C PHE A 55 -10.14 -14.31 -14.30
N GLU A 56 -10.78 -14.45 -15.47
CA GLU A 56 -11.28 -13.34 -16.31
C GLU A 56 -12.26 -12.39 -15.61
N GLY A 57 -12.98 -12.86 -14.61
CA GLY A 57 -13.91 -12.05 -13.82
C GLY A 57 -13.25 -11.09 -12.82
N PHE A 58 -11.95 -11.25 -12.52
CA PHE A 58 -11.29 -10.49 -11.46
C PHE A 58 -10.62 -9.19 -11.96
N ALA A 59 -10.34 -9.06 -13.26
CA ALA A 59 -9.69 -7.88 -13.81
C ALA A 59 -10.36 -6.54 -13.43
N PRO A 60 -11.70 -6.38 -13.53
CA PRO A 60 -12.37 -5.12 -13.12
C PRO A 60 -12.22 -4.83 -11.62
N MET A 61 -12.19 -5.89 -10.81
CA MET A 61 -12.02 -5.79 -9.37
C MET A 61 -10.60 -5.30 -9.02
N PHE A 62 -9.57 -5.84 -9.67
CA PHE A 62 -8.19 -5.39 -9.52
C PHE A 62 -8.00 -3.95 -9.99
N GLU A 63 -8.54 -3.58 -11.15
CA GLU A 63 -8.43 -2.23 -11.69
C GLU A 63 -9.08 -1.20 -10.77
N GLN A 64 -10.26 -1.50 -10.22
CA GLN A 64 -10.92 -0.64 -9.25
C GLN A 64 -10.10 -0.48 -7.96
N PHE A 65 -9.49 -1.57 -7.49
CA PHE A 65 -8.60 -1.52 -6.33
C PHE A 65 -7.38 -0.64 -6.60
N ILE A 66 -6.65 -0.89 -7.68
CA ILE A 66 -5.43 -0.16 -8.02
C ILE A 66 -5.76 1.32 -8.21
N SER A 67 -6.84 1.65 -8.92
CA SER A 67 -7.27 3.04 -9.11
C SER A 67 -7.48 3.79 -7.76
N ARG A 68 -8.04 3.11 -6.76
CA ARG A 68 -8.29 3.70 -5.43
C ARG A 68 -7.07 3.71 -4.53
N ALA A 69 -6.27 2.65 -4.57
CA ALA A 69 -5.17 2.41 -3.65
C ALA A 69 -3.80 2.87 -4.18
N ARG A 70 -3.69 3.25 -5.46
CA ARG A 70 -2.41 3.59 -6.13
C ARG A 70 -1.55 4.54 -5.31
N LEU A 71 -2.10 5.68 -4.92
CA LEU A 71 -1.34 6.70 -4.18
C LEU A 71 -0.84 6.16 -2.84
N ASP A 72 -1.63 5.32 -2.16
CA ASP A 72 -1.25 4.71 -0.89
C ASP A 72 -0.16 3.68 -1.08
N MET A 73 -0.28 2.83 -2.11
CA MET A 73 0.74 1.84 -2.46
C MET A 73 2.07 2.51 -2.81
N THR A 74 2.06 3.54 -3.65
CA THR A 74 3.27 4.30 -4.01
C THR A 74 3.86 5.00 -2.78
N ARG A 75 3.06 5.70 -1.98
CA ARG A 75 3.54 6.38 -0.77
C ARG A 75 4.17 5.42 0.23
N MET A 76 3.55 4.26 0.43
CA MET A 76 4.09 3.22 1.30
C MET A 76 5.41 2.69 0.73
N PHE A 77 5.41 2.32 -0.55
CA PHE A 77 6.60 1.83 -1.22
C PHE A 77 7.77 2.82 -1.08
N ASP A 78 7.57 4.08 -1.46
CA ASP A 78 8.59 5.13 -1.43
C ASP A 78 9.12 5.40 -0.02
N ARG A 79 8.22 5.42 0.99
CA ARG A 79 8.60 5.68 2.38
C ARG A 79 9.52 4.59 2.94
N HIS A 80 9.28 3.34 2.59
CA HIS A 80 10.08 2.22 3.09
C HIS A 80 11.26 1.88 2.15
N HIS A 81 11.30 2.48 0.96
CA HIS A 81 12.37 2.28 -0.03
C HIS A 81 12.99 3.59 -0.55
N HIS A 82 13.60 4.35 0.37
CA HIS A 82 14.49 5.44 -0.01
C HIS A 82 15.79 4.89 -0.64
N GLY A 83 15.98 4.99 -1.96
CA GLY A 83 17.29 4.77 -2.58
C GLY A 83 17.30 4.45 -4.07
N ASN A 84 18.48 4.57 -4.68
CA ASN A 84 18.74 4.42 -6.12
C ASN A 84 18.17 3.13 -6.74
N GLN A 85 17.83 3.26 -8.02
CA GLN A 85 17.11 2.34 -8.90
C GLN A 85 17.97 1.11 -9.23
N ASN A 86 17.38 -0.09 -9.09
CA ASN A 86 17.72 -1.34 -9.82
C ASN A 86 16.92 -2.55 -9.28
N GLY A 87 15.58 -2.56 -9.37
CA GLY A 87 14.81 -3.80 -9.19
C GLY A 87 14.33 -4.14 -7.76
N LYS A 88 13.91 -3.16 -6.97
CA LYS A 88 13.30 -3.39 -5.64
C LYS A 88 11.80 -3.71 -5.76
N SER A 89 11.26 -4.46 -4.80
CA SER A 89 9.82 -4.80 -4.78
C SER A 89 9.26 -4.88 -3.37
N MET A 90 7.96 -4.65 -3.26
CA MET A 90 7.16 -4.85 -2.05
C MET A 90 6.11 -5.93 -2.34
N LEU A 91 5.89 -6.84 -1.40
CA LEU A 91 4.79 -7.79 -1.42
C LEU A 91 3.77 -7.44 -0.34
N LEU A 92 2.50 -7.44 -0.71
CA LEU A 92 1.37 -7.46 0.20
C LEU A 92 0.82 -8.88 0.17
N ILE A 93 0.79 -9.54 1.32
CA ILE A 93 0.35 -10.92 1.45
C ILE A 93 -0.87 -10.93 2.38
N ALA A 94 -1.93 -11.65 1.99
CA ALA A 94 -3.03 -11.99 2.90
C ALA A 94 -2.46 -12.65 4.17
N GLY A 95 -2.52 -11.93 5.29
CA GLY A 95 -2.10 -12.39 6.61
C GLY A 95 -3.32 -12.70 7.49
N ASP A 96 -3.12 -13.56 8.49
CA ASP A 96 -4.11 -13.93 9.52
C ASP A 96 -5.49 -14.32 8.97
N HIS A 97 -5.76 -15.62 8.90
CA HIS A 97 -7.04 -16.10 8.35
C HIS A 97 -7.98 -16.38 9.51
N ALA A 98 -9.20 -15.82 9.47
CA ALA A 98 -10.29 -16.37 10.28
C ALA A 98 -10.62 -17.79 9.77
N ALA A 99 -11.34 -18.59 10.57
CA ALA A 99 -11.68 -19.99 10.28
C ALA A 99 -12.48 -20.24 8.96
N ALA A 100 -12.70 -19.19 8.16
CA ALA A 100 -13.32 -19.23 6.84
C ALA A 100 -12.59 -18.26 5.88
N ASP A 101 -11.32 -18.58 5.53
CA ASP A 101 -10.50 -18.08 4.40
C ASP A 101 -10.38 -16.55 4.14
N ALA A 102 -11.00 -15.71 4.96
CA ALA A 102 -10.90 -14.26 4.84
C ALA A 102 -9.65 -13.79 5.59
N ALA A 103 -8.76 -13.11 4.86
CA ALA A 103 -7.64 -12.40 5.44
C ALA A 103 -8.14 -11.33 6.41
N THR A 104 -7.55 -11.26 7.60
CA THR A 104 -7.84 -10.26 8.63
C THR A 104 -6.68 -9.29 8.83
N GLY A 105 -5.53 -9.61 8.23
CA GLY A 105 -4.35 -8.77 8.18
C GLY A 105 -3.69 -8.78 6.81
N VAL A 106 -2.75 -7.87 6.64
CA VAL A 106 -1.90 -7.75 5.47
C VAL A 106 -0.46 -7.74 5.95
N LEU A 107 0.32 -8.69 5.47
CA LEU A 107 1.75 -8.79 5.73
C LEU A 107 2.48 -8.08 4.60
N PHE A 108 3.22 -7.02 4.95
CA PHE A 108 4.04 -6.26 4.04
C PHE A 108 5.47 -6.76 4.10
N ARG A 109 6.04 -7.12 2.95
CA ARG A 109 7.44 -7.52 2.82
C ARG A 109 8.15 -6.65 1.82
N PHE A 110 9.30 -6.10 2.21
CA PHE A 110 10.08 -5.18 1.40
C PHE A 110 11.39 -5.84 1.00
N PHE A 111 11.70 -5.83 -0.29
CA PHE A 111 12.85 -6.53 -0.87
C PHE A 111 13.82 -5.55 -1.51
N ALA A 112 15.11 -5.79 -1.33
CA ALA A 112 16.16 -5.10 -2.07
C ALA A 112 16.28 -5.61 -3.52
N ALA A 113 17.15 -4.95 -4.28
CA ALA A 113 17.41 -5.22 -5.70
C ALA A 113 17.91 -6.64 -5.99
N ASP A 114 18.65 -7.20 -5.04
CA ASP A 114 19.19 -8.56 -5.04
C ASP A 114 18.15 -9.62 -4.63
N GLY A 115 16.94 -9.21 -4.27
CA GLY A 115 15.89 -10.08 -3.76
C GLY A 115 15.98 -10.36 -2.25
N GLU A 116 16.90 -9.72 -1.51
CA GLU A 116 16.95 -9.90 -0.05
C GLU A 116 15.80 -9.17 0.65
N LEU A 117 15.15 -9.87 1.60
CA LEU A 117 14.15 -9.27 2.49
C LEU A 117 14.82 -8.25 3.43
N LYS A 118 14.37 -6.99 3.41
CA LYS A 118 14.90 -5.92 4.27
C LYS A 118 13.98 -5.57 5.43
N HIS A 119 12.66 -5.65 5.24
CA HIS A 119 11.70 -5.30 6.27
C HIS A 119 10.41 -6.10 6.09
N GLU A 120 9.78 -6.45 7.21
CA GLU A 120 8.51 -7.14 7.26
C GLU A 120 7.65 -6.53 8.36
N GLU A 121 6.38 -6.27 8.06
CA GLU A 121 5.41 -5.74 9.02
C GLU A 121 4.03 -6.37 8.78
N LEU A 122 3.42 -6.89 9.83
CA LEU A 122 2.03 -7.37 9.80
C LEU A 122 1.10 -6.27 10.30
N LEU A 123 0.12 -5.89 9.48
CA LEU A 123 -0.87 -4.90 9.86
C LEU A 123 -2.29 -5.42 9.65
N THR A 124 -3.10 -5.24 10.67
CA THR A 124 -4.54 -5.49 10.63
C THR A 124 -5.29 -4.18 10.46
N ALA A 125 -6.41 -4.21 9.74
CA ALA A 125 -7.26 -3.04 9.60
C ALA A 125 -7.83 -2.59 10.97
N GLU A 126 -7.71 -1.30 11.33
CA GLU A 126 -8.35 -0.81 12.56
C GLU A 126 -9.87 -1.08 12.55
N THR A 127 -10.38 -1.60 13.66
CA THR A 127 -11.82 -1.68 13.92
C THR A 127 -12.42 -0.28 14.06
N ASP A 128 -13.73 -0.15 13.84
CA ASP A 128 -14.41 1.15 14.00
C ASP A 128 -14.32 1.69 15.43
N LEU A 129 -14.22 0.81 16.42
CA LEU A 129 -14.05 1.18 17.82
C LEU A 129 -12.65 1.76 18.07
N GLU A 130 -11.60 1.09 17.58
CA GLU A 130 -10.22 1.57 17.67
C GLU A 130 -10.05 2.91 16.97
N ARG A 131 -10.60 3.02 15.75
CA ARG A 131 -10.62 4.28 14.99
C ARG A 131 -11.28 5.41 15.75
N LYS A 132 -12.45 5.17 16.36
CA LYS A 132 -13.14 6.18 17.19
C LYS A 132 -12.29 6.59 18.40
N LYS A 133 -11.65 5.64 19.09
CA LYS A 133 -10.75 5.91 20.21
C LYS A 133 -9.53 6.73 19.78
N ARG A 134 -8.88 6.36 18.68
CA ARG A 134 -7.73 7.09 18.10
C ARG A 134 -8.10 8.53 17.77
N ARG A 135 -9.21 8.76 17.07
CA ARG A 135 -9.68 10.11 16.71
C ARG A 135 -9.96 10.98 17.93
N LYS A 136 -10.58 10.41 18.98
CA LYS A 136 -10.78 11.11 20.26
C LYS A 136 -9.45 11.50 20.91
N LEU A 137 -8.50 10.57 20.98
CA LEU A 137 -7.19 10.83 21.57
C LEU A 137 -6.40 11.88 20.78
N GLN A 138 -6.43 11.82 19.45
CA GLN A 138 -5.80 12.83 18.59
C GLN A 138 -6.45 14.21 18.77
N ALA A 139 -7.79 14.28 18.82
CA ALA A 139 -8.51 15.53 19.08
C ALA A 139 -8.15 16.11 20.46
N GLN A 140 -8.04 15.28 21.48
CA GLN A 140 -7.64 15.70 22.82
C GLN A 140 -6.20 16.26 22.84
N LYS A 141 -5.25 15.53 22.25
CA LYS A 141 -3.86 16.01 22.10
C LYS A 141 -3.79 17.33 21.36
N ARG A 142 -4.62 17.52 20.32
CA ARG A 142 -4.70 18.80 19.58
C ARG A 142 -5.16 19.94 20.48
N ILE A 143 -6.20 19.72 21.29
CA ILE A 143 -6.69 20.71 22.26
C ILE A 143 -5.59 21.07 23.26
N GLU A 144 -4.90 20.08 23.81
CA GLU A 144 -3.80 20.28 24.75
C GLU A 144 -2.64 21.09 24.13
N MET A 145 -2.20 20.73 22.92
CA MET A 145 -1.16 21.47 22.20
C MET A 145 -1.56 22.91 21.92
N ALA A 146 -2.80 23.15 21.49
CA ALA A 146 -3.31 24.50 21.24
C ALA A 146 -3.38 25.34 22.52
N LEU A 147 -3.77 24.74 23.65
CA LEU A 147 -3.78 25.42 24.95
C LEU A 147 -2.37 25.79 25.42
N VAL A 148 -1.39 24.90 25.24
CA VAL A 148 0.02 25.18 25.58
C VAL A 148 0.58 26.29 24.69
N ALA A 149 0.32 26.25 23.38
CA ALA A 149 0.76 27.30 22.45
C ALA A 149 0.15 28.66 22.80
N LYS A 150 -1.17 28.70 23.10
CA LYS A 150 -1.87 29.91 23.54
C LYS A 150 -1.27 30.48 24.82
N ARG A 151 -0.96 29.64 25.82
CA ARG A 151 -0.31 30.08 27.06
C ARG A 151 1.09 30.68 26.83
N ARG A 152 1.78 30.23 25.78
CA ARG A 152 3.12 30.70 25.42
C ARG A 152 3.10 31.89 24.43
N GLY A 153 1.93 32.34 24.00
CA GLY A 153 1.80 33.45 23.04
C GLY A 153 2.34 33.15 21.64
N VAL A 154 2.54 31.87 21.31
CA VAL A 154 3.04 31.41 20.01
C VAL A 154 1.93 30.73 19.21
N GLN A 155 2.04 30.76 17.89
CA GLN A 155 1.17 29.97 17.03
C GLN A 155 1.35 28.47 17.33
N PRO A 156 0.25 27.70 17.36
CA PRO A 156 0.34 26.25 17.50
C PRO A 156 1.15 25.68 16.32
N PRO A 157 1.95 24.64 16.55
CA PRO A 157 2.75 24.02 15.50
C PRO A 157 1.85 23.53 14.37
N VAL A 158 2.33 23.72 13.13
CA VAL A 158 1.67 23.16 11.95
C VAL A 158 1.60 21.66 12.13
N ILE A 159 0.40 21.11 11.97
CA ILE A 159 0.17 19.68 12.09
C ILE A 159 0.87 19.02 10.91
N CYS A 160 2.03 18.40 11.15
CA CYS A 160 2.55 17.43 10.22
C CYS A 160 1.63 16.19 10.31
N GLU A 161 0.94 15.86 9.23
CA GLU A 161 0.16 14.61 9.08
C GLU A 161 1.08 13.37 8.95
N THR A 162 2.27 13.42 9.53
CA THR A 162 3.31 12.40 9.36
C THR A 162 3.17 11.33 10.40
N ASP A 163 2.15 10.51 10.18
CA ASP A 163 2.15 9.05 10.23
C ASP A 163 0.69 8.66 9.95
N ASP A 164 0.32 8.81 8.68
CA ASP A 164 -1.05 8.71 8.20
C ASP A 164 -1.54 7.25 8.27
N ARG A 165 -1.78 6.79 9.50
CA ARG A 165 -2.35 5.49 9.82
C ARG A 165 -3.68 5.27 9.07
N GLU A 166 -4.37 6.36 8.70
CA GLU A 166 -5.59 6.29 7.90
C GLU A 166 -5.34 5.78 6.47
N PHE A 167 -4.19 6.10 5.85
CA PHE A 167 -3.82 5.49 4.56
C PHE A 167 -3.51 4.00 4.70
N MET A 168 -2.74 3.61 5.72
CA MET A 168 -2.43 2.18 5.97
C MET A 168 -3.71 1.39 6.21
N ASP A 169 -4.61 1.90 7.05
CA ASP A 169 -5.92 1.30 7.27
C ASP A 169 -6.74 1.18 5.99
N ARG A 170 -6.73 2.21 5.13
CA ARG A 170 -7.48 2.20 3.87
C ARG A 170 -6.91 1.17 2.91
N LEU A 171 -5.58 1.09 2.81
CA LEU A 171 -4.89 0.09 1.98
C LEU A 171 -5.20 -1.32 2.48
N CYS A 172 -5.02 -1.59 3.78
CA CYS A 172 -5.33 -2.89 4.40
C CYS A 172 -6.80 -3.27 4.22
N LYS A 173 -7.74 -2.34 4.48
CA LYS A 173 -9.19 -2.58 4.29
C LYS A 173 -9.52 -2.89 2.83
N SER A 174 -8.91 -2.17 1.91
CA SER A 174 -9.17 -2.36 0.48
C SER A 174 -8.63 -3.71 0.02
N TYR A 175 -7.45 -4.12 0.47
CA TYR A 175 -6.83 -5.40 0.14
C TYR A 175 -7.63 -6.58 0.72
N ILE A 176 -7.90 -6.55 2.03
CA ILE A 176 -8.71 -7.54 2.74
C ILE A 176 -10.11 -7.69 2.12
N LYS A 177 -10.76 -6.57 1.76
CA LYS A 177 -12.11 -6.59 1.17
C LYS A 177 -12.19 -7.40 -0.13
N LEU A 178 -11.08 -7.51 -0.86
CA LEU A 178 -11.02 -8.25 -2.12
C LEU A 178 -10.77 -9.75 -1.88
N GLY A 179 -10.51 -10.16 -0.64
CA GLY A 179 -10.09 -11.53 -0.31
C GLY A 179 -8.66 -11.81 -0.75
N TRP A 180 -7.82 -10.78 -0.71
CA TRP A 180 -6.40 -10.80 -1.06
C TRP A 180 -5.53 -10.42 0.12
#